data_AF-A0A176EYM3-F1
#
_entry.id   AF-A0A176EYM3-F1
#
_cell.length_a   1.000
_cell.length_b   1.000
_cell.length_c   1.000
_cell.angle_alpha   90.00
_cell.angle_beta   90.00
_cell.angle_gamma   90.00
#
_symmetry.space_group_name_H-M   'P 1'
#
loop_
_entity.id
_entity.type
_entity.pdbx_description
1 polymer ?
#
loop_
_entity_poly.entity_id
_entity_poly.type
_entity_poly.pdbx_seq_one_letter_code
_entity_poly.pdbx_strand_id
1 'polypeptide(L)' 'MRVKIDVSEEELDGDYGAVPGLIITCTRCRHSVEVFGTEKNSVKRGAVMLREECPFDEDNFYSA' A
#
# COMPACT_ATOMS: atom_id res chain seq x y z
N MET A 1 6.93 13.71 -6.07
CA MET A 1 8.33 13.15 -6.08
C MET A 1 8.27 11.63 -6.26
N ARG A 2 9.32 10.95 -6.75
CA ARG A 2 9.32 9.47 -6.85
C ARG A 2 9.76 8.83 -5.53
N VAL A 3 8.96 7.92 -4.98
CA VAL A 3 9.21 7.27 -3.68
C VAL A 3 9.08 5.76 -3.83
N LYS A 4 10.05 5.01 -3.27
CA LYS A 4 9.98 3.55 -3.23
C LYS A 4 9.00 3.07 -2.17
N ILE A 5 8.34 1.95 -2.44
CA ILE A 5 7.48 1.25 -1.48
C ILE A 5 8.05 -0.12 -1.17
N ASP A 6 7.88 -0.55 0.07
CA ASP A 6 8.02 -1.94 0.46
C ASP A 6 6.64 -2.60 0.33
N VAL A 7 6.61 -3.83 -0.19
CA VAL A 7 5.39 -4.63 -0.34
C VAL A 7 5.58 -5.95 0.39
N SER A 8 4.70 -6.25 1.34
CA SER A 8 4.61 -7.56 2.00
C SER A 8 3.26 -8.20 1.73
N GLU A 9 3.24 -9.51 1.48
CA GLU A 9 2.02 -10.30 1.41
C GLU A 9 1.63 -10.75 2.82
N GLU A 10 0.38 -10.50 3.21
CA GLU A 10 -0.17 -10.86 4.52
C GLU A 10 -1.62 -11.34 4.40
N GLU A 11 -2.11 -12.04 5.43
CA GLU A 11 -3.53 -12.36 5.55
C GLU A 11 -4.24 -11.21 6.29
N LEU A 12 -5.10 -10.49 5.56
CA LEU A 12 -5.88 -9.37 6.08
C LEU A 12 -7.23 -9.84 6.60
N ASP A 13 -7.77 -9.17 7.61
CA ASP A 13 -9.08 -9.50 8.15
C ASP A 13 -10.18 -9.04 7.19
N GLY A 14 -10.92 -9.99 6.62
CA GLY A 14 -12.03 -9.75 5.70
C GLY A 14 -13.39 -10.09 6.32
N ASP A 15 -14.46 -9.65 5.68
CA ASP A 15 -15.84 -9.78 6.19
C ASP A 15 -16.26 -11.22 6.53
N TYR A 16 -15.65 -12.23 5.91
CA TYR A 16 -15.95 -13.65 6.10
C TYR A 16 -14.74 -14.46 6.61
N GLY A 17 -13.71 -13.77 7.12
CA GLY A 17 -12.46 -14.36 7.59
C GLY A 17 -11.23 -13.80 6.85
N ALA A 18 -10.07 -14.33 7.22
CA ALA A 18 -8.79 -13.86 6.70
C ALA A 18 -8.68 -14.10 5.18
N VAL A 19 -8.22 -13.07 4.46
CA VAL A 19 -8.06 -13.08 3.00
C VAL A 19 -6.67 -12.60 2.60
N PRO A 20 -6.06 -13.15 1.54
CA PRO A 20 -4.76 -12.68 1.07
C PRO A 20 -4.81 -11.21 0.64
N GLY A 21 -3.83 -10.44 1.12
CA GLY A 21 -3.66 -9.04 0.77
C GLY A 21 -2.21 -8.61 0.86
N LEU A 22 -2.01 -7.31 0.66
CA LEU A 22 -0.72 -6.65 0.68
C LEU A 22 -0.71 -5.56 1.74
N ILE A 23 0.39 -5.46 2.47
CA ILE A 23 0.74 -4.25 3.21
C ILE A 23 1.75 -3.48 2.37
N ILE A 24 1.39 -2.26 1.98
CA ILE A 24 2.25 -1.38 1.19
C ILE A 24 2.75 -0.26 2.07
N THR A 25 4.07 -0.18 2.26
CA THR A 25 4.71 0.77 3.16
C THR A 25 5.56 1.78 2.40
N CYS A 26 5.35 3.07 2.66
CA CYS A 26 6.22 4.11 2.17
C CYS A 26 7.59 4.06 2.86
N THR A 27 8.67 3.93 2.09
CA THR A 27 10.05 3.90 2.64
C THR A 27 10.49 5.21 3.31
N ARG A 28 9.82 6.33 3.03
CA ARG A 28 10.17 7.66 3.54
C ARG A 28 9.36 8.06 4.77
N CYS A 29 8.04 8.12 4.66
CA CYS A 29 7.17 8.53 5.77
C CYS A 29 6.76 7.38 6.69
N ARG A 30 7.07 6.13 6.32
CA ARG A 30 6.72 4.90 7.05
C ARG A 30 5.22 4.65 7.23
N HIS A 31 4.36 5.47 6.61
CA HIS A 31 2.92 5.18 6.49
C HIS A 31 2.71 3.91 5.67
N SER A 32 1.73 3.11 6.08
CA SER A 32 1.39 1.84 5.44
C SER A 32 -0.11 1.76 5.20
N VAL A 33 -0.48 1.09 4.12
CA VAL A 33 -1.89 0.81 3.77
C VAL A 33 -2.07 -0.67 3.47
N GLU A 34 -3.24 -1.18 3.82
CA GLU A 34 -3.65 -2.54 3.54
C GLU A 34 -4.50 -2.59 2.26
N VAL A 35 -4.21 -3.56 1.40
CA VAL A 35 -4.93 -3.74 0.14
C VAL A 35 -5.26 -5.21 -0.07
N PHE A 36 -6.55 -5.51 -0.26
CA PHE A 36 -6.98 -6.86 -0.61
C PHE A 36 -6.49 -7.28 -2.01
N GLY A 37 -6.10 -8.56 -2.13
CA GLY A 37 -5.52 -9.15 -3.34
C GLY A 37 -4.00 -8.94 -3.45
N THR A 38 -3.32 -9.85 -4.15
CA THR A 38 -1.84 -9.95 -4.18
C THR A 38 -1.23 -9.60 -5.54
N GLU A 39 -2.04 -9.17 -6.51
CA GLU A 39 -1.57 -8.92 -7.87
C GLU A 39 -0.95 -7.52 -8.04
N LYS A 40 -0.28 -7.30 -9.19
CA LYS A 40 0.28 -5.99 -9.56
C LYS A 40 -0.74 -4.85 -9.52
N ASN A 41 -2.01 -5.12 -9.78
CA ASN A 41 -3.06 -4.12 -9.70
C ASN A 41 -3.37 -3.73 -8.24
N SER A 42 -3.26 -4.67 -7.30
CA SER A 42 -3.34 -4.39 -5.86
C SER A 42 -2.17 -3.50 -5.42
N VAL A 43 -0.95 -3.76 -5.93
CA VAL A 43 0.20 -2.86 -5.67
C VAL A 43 -0.06 -1.43 -6.13
N LYS A 44 -0.59 -1.26 -7.35
CA LYS A 44 -0.95 0.06 -7.89
C LYS A 44 -2.02 0.75 -7.06
N ARG A 45 -3.02 0.00 -6.58
CA ARG A 45 -4.07 0.55 -5.71
C ARG A 45 -3.49 1.07 -4.40
N GLY A 46 -2.62 0.31 -3.73
CA GLY A 46 -1.99 0.80 -2.50
C GLY A 46 -1.03 1.97 -2.72
N ALA A 47 -0.37 2.04 -3.88
CA ALA A 47 0.38 3.24 -4.27
C ALA A 47 -0.49 4.50 -4.41
N VAL A 48 -1.75 4.38 -4.85
CA VAL A 48 -2.72 5.49 -4.89
C VAL A 48 -3.17 5.85 -3.47
N MET A 49 -3.52 4.86 -2.64
CA MET A 49 -3.93 5.09 -1.26
C MET A 49 -2.83 5.79 -0.44
N LEU A 50 -1.56 5.38 -0.58
CA LEU A 50 -0.43 6.05 0.08
C LEU A 50 -0.27 7.53 -0.32
N ARG A 51 -0.66 7.88 -1.55
CA ARG A 51 -0.63 9.28 -2.00
C ARG A 51 -1.76 10.09 -1.36
N GLU A 52 -2.95 9.52 -1.25
CA GLU A 52 -4.10 10.15 -0.61
C GLU A 52 -3.92 10.28 0.92
N GLU A 53 -3.27 9.29 1.54
CA GLU A 53 -3.09 9.21 2.99
C GLU A 53 -1.70 9.68 3.45
N CYS A 54 -0.91 10.32 2.59
CA CYS A 54 0.44 10.72 2.94
C CYS A 54 0.42 11.71 4.13
N PRO A 55 1.07 11.42 5.27
CA PRO A 55 1.04 12.32 6.44
C PRO A 55 1.68 13.69 6.20
N PHE A 56 2.42 13.83 5.11
CA PHE A 56 3.08 15.07 4.70
C PHE A 56 2.33 15.81 3.59
N ASP A 57 1.15 15.34 3.16
CA ASP A 57 0.33 15.92 2.09
C ASP A 57 1.12 16.12 0.77
N GLU A 58 2.05 15.20 0.51
CA GLU A 58 2.94 15.27 -0.63
C GLU A 58 2.34 14.56 -1.85
N ASP A 59 2.46 15.20 -3.02
CA ASP A 59 2.02 14.62 -4.29
C ASP A 59 3.04 13.62 -4.86
N ASN A 60 3.11 12.44 -4.22
CA ASN A 60 4.11 11.43 -4.48
C ASN A 60 3.70 10.42 -5.56
N PHE A 61 4.69 9.99 -6.35
CA PHE A 61 4.58 8.90 -7.30
C PHE A 61 5.29 7.68 -6.72
N TYR A 62 4.51 6.69 -6.29
CA TYR A 62 5.01 5.49 -5.65
C TYR A 62 5.28 4.36 -6.66
N SER A 63 6.38 3.64 -6.47
CA SER A 63 6.77 2.49 -7.29
C SER A 63 7.45 1.42 -6.44
N ALA A 64 7.05 0.16 -6.65
CA ALA A 64 7.71 -1.02 -6.07
C ALA A 64 9.02 -1.34 -6.80
#